data_AF-A0A258ZHP4-F1
#
_entry.id   AF-A0A258ZHP4-F1
#
_cell.length_a   1.000
_cell.length_b   1.000
_cell.length_c   1.000
_cell.angle_alpha   90.00
_cell.angle_beta   90.00
_cell.angle_gamma   90.00
#
_symmetry.space_group_name_H-M   'P 1'
#
loop_
_entity.id
_entity.type
_entity.pdbx_description
1 polymer ?
#
loop_
_entity_poly.entity_id
_entity_poly.type
_entity_poly.pdbx_seq_one_letter_code
_entity_poly.pdbx_strand_id
1 'polypeptide(L)' 'MKVFRILFLGVFIGAAVGLWLGVNIGREMPLLSNPFYKESLNEKLKRLSGETLEKSGRALEKTGQELQDKLNK' A
#
# COMPACT_ATOMS: atom_id res chain seq x y z
N MET A 1 37.72 -1.34 -8.82
CA MET A 1 37.19 -1.08 -7.46
C MET A 1 36.27 0.15 -7.39
N LYS A 2 36.67 1.33 -7.90
CA LYS A 2 35.84 2.57 -7.80
C LYS A 2 34.46 2.45 -8.46
N VAL A 3 34.40 1.95 -9.69
CA VAL A 3 33.13 1.77 -10.43
C VAL A 3 32.18 0.86 -9.66
N PHE A 4 32.68 -0.25 -9.11
CA PHE A 4 31.86 -1.18 -8.33
C PHE A 4 31.28 -0.54 -7.06
N ARG A 5 32.06 0.29 -6.36
CA ARG A 5 31.57 1.05 -5.19
C ARG A 5 30.49 2.06 -5.57
N ILE A 6 30.63 2.74 -6.71
CA ILE A 6 29.64 3.69 -7.20
C ILE A 6 28.34 2.97 -7.56
N LEU A 7 28.41 1.83 -8.24
CA LEU A 7 27.24 1.01 -8.55
C LEU A 7 26.53 0.53 -7.28
N PHE A 8 27.29 0.03 -6.31
CA PHE A 8 26.73 -0.46 -5.05
C PHE A 8 26.06 0.66 -4.26
N LEU A 9 26.68 1.85 -4.21
CA LEU A 9 26.10 3.02 -3.56
C LEU A 9 24.83 3.49 -4.26
N GLY A 10 24.81 3.47 -5.60
CA GLY A 10 23.62 3.80 -6.40
C GLY A 10 22.45 2.85 -6.14
N VAL A 11 22.71 1.54 -6.07
CA VAL A 11 21.69 0.54 -5.72
C VAL A 11 21.16 0.77 -4.29
N PHE A 12 22.06 1.04 -3.34
CA PHE A 12 21.68 1.25 -1.95
C PHE A 12 20.81 2.51 -1.78
N ILE A 13 21.20 3.61 -2.43
CA ILE A 13 20.42 4.86 -2.44
C ILE A 13 19.08 4.65 -3.16
N GLY A 14 19.09 3.97 -4.31
CA GLY A 14 17.85 3.66 -5.05
C GLY A 14 16.89 2.80 -4.24
N ALA A 15 17.40 1.80 -3.52
CA ALA A 15 16.60 0.98 -2.61
C ALA A 15 16.05 1.79 -1.44
N ALA A 16 16.87 2.63 -0.79
CA ALA A 16 16.43 3.47 0.32
C ALA A 16 15.34 4.47 -0.13
N VAL A 17 15.52 5.11 -1.28
CA VAL A 17 14.52 6.02 -1.86
C VAL A 17 13.25 5.27 -2.27
N GLY A 18 13.38 4.10 -2.89
CA GLY A 18 12.22 3.26 -3.25
C GLY A 18 11.40 2.83 -2.03
N LEU A 19 12.08 2.40 -0.96
CA LEU A 19 11.43 2.06 0.31
C LEU A 19 10.79 3.29 0.98
N TRP A 20 11.46 4.45 0.94
CA TRP A 20 10.93 5.71 1.48
C TRP A 20 9.67 6.19 0.76
N LEU A 21 9.64 6.10 -0.57
CA LEU A 21 8.47 6.41 -1.39
C LEU A 21 7.33 5.39 -1.21
N GLY A 22 7.52 4.40 -0.33
CA GLY A 22 6.50 3.44 0.02
C GLY A 22 6.25 2.44 -1.11
N VAL A 23 7.27 2.11 -1.92
CA VAL A 23 7.21 0.98 -2.86
C VAL A 23 7.02 -0.29 -2.03
N ASN A 24 5.75 -0.63 -1.83
CA ASN A 24 5.32 -1.75 -1.02
C ASN A 24 5.23 -2.97 -1.93
N ILE A 25 6.40 -3.56 -2.21
CA ILE A 25 6.51 -4.80 -2.99
C ILE A 25 5.90 -5.92 -2.14
N GLY A 26 4.60 -6.19 -2.33
CA GLY A 26 3.89 -7.27 -1.65
C GLY A 26 2.72 -6.88 -0.74
N ARG A 27 2.34 -5.59 -0.65
CA ARG A 27 1.08 -5.24 0.01
C ARG A 27 -0.05 -5.96 -0.75
N GLU A 28 -0.84 -6.75 -0.04
CA GLU A 28 -1.98 -7.52 -0.58
C GLU A 28 -1.66 -8.79 -1.43
N MET A 29 -0.38 -9.19 -1.57
CA MET A 29 0.01 -10.42 -2.27
C MET A 29 0.48 -11.51 -1.29
N PRO A 30 -0.11 -12.72 -1.29
CA PRO A 30 0.39 -13.84 -0.51
C PRO A 30 1.87 -14.10 -0.81
N LEU A 31 2.68 -14.42 0.19
CA LEU A 31 4.12 -14.73 0.00
C LEU A 31 4.37 -15.86 -1.02
N LEU A 32 3.39 -16.74 -1.21
CA LEU A 32 3.41 -17.88 -2.15
C LEU A 32 2.57 -17.62 -3.41
N SER A 33 2.20 -16.37 -3.68
CA SER A 33 1.47 -16.04 -4.90
C SER A 33 2.36 -16.23 -6.14
N ASN A 34 1.74 -16.68 -7.22
CA ASN A 34 2.46 -16.98 -8.45
C ASN A 34 3.07 -15.68 -9.03
N PRO A 35 4.41 -15.58 -9.14
CA PRO A 35 5.07 -14.36 -9.61
C PRO A 35 4.83 -14.08 -11.11
N PHE A 36 4.28 -15.05 -11.85
CA PHE A 36 3.88 -14.92 -13.24
C PHE A 36 2.39 -14.59 -13.42
N TYR A 37 1.60 -14.61 -12.33
CA TYR A 37 0.21 -14.17 -12.36
C TYR A 37 0.19 -12.64 -12.44
N LYS A 38 -0.03 -12.12 -13.63
CA LYS A 38 -0.23 -10.68 -13.84
C LYS A 38 -1.69 -10.37 -13.54
N GLU A 39 -1.95 -9.89 -12.32
CA GLU A 39 -3.21 -9.23 -12.03
C GLU A 39 -3.40 -8.10 -13.05
N SER A 40 -4.54 -8.06 -13.72
CA SER A 40 -4.79 -7.03 -14.72
C SER A 40 -4.84 -5.66 -14.03
N LEU A 41 -4.45 -4.59 -14.74
CA LEU A 41 -4.51 -3.22 -14.19
C LEU A 41 -5.92 -2.88 -13.68
N ASN A 42 -6.96 -3.41 -14.35
CA ASN A 42 -8.36 -3.23 -13.97
C ASN A 42 -8.72 -3.94 -12.66
N GLU A 43 -8.28 -5.18 -12.45
CA GLU A 43 -8.48 -5.90 -11.19
C GLU A 43 -7.77 -5.21 -10.03
N LYS A 44 -6.53 -4.78 -10.24
CA LYS A 44 -5.75 -4.04 -9.25
C LYS A 44 -6.43 -2.72 -8.87
N LEU A 45 -6.97 -2.00 -9.85
CA LEU A 45 -7.72 -0.77 -9.63
C LEU A 45 -9.03 -1.00 -8.89
N LYS A 46 -9.78 -2.06 -9.25
CA LYS A 46 -11.04 -2.45 -8.59
C LYS A 46 -10.83 -2.87 -7.13
N ARG A 47 -9.73 -3.57 -6.85
CA ARG A 47 -9.37 -3.96 -5.48
C ARG A 47 -8.99 -2.73 -4.64
N LEU A 48 -8.14 -1.86 -5.18
CA LEU A 48 -7.74 -0.60 -4.52
C LEU A 48 -8.93 0.31 -4.23
N SER A 49 -9.87 0.44 -5.18
CA SER A 49 -11.06 1.27 -4.99
C SER A 49 -12.01 0.69 -3.95
N GLY A 50 -12.25 -0.62 -3.97
CA GLY A 50 -13.07 -1.33 -2.98
C GLY A 50 -12.54 -1.17 -1.56
N GLU A 51 -11.24 -1.41 -1.36
CA GLU A 51 -10.60 -1.30 -0.04
C GLU A 51 -10.61 0.15 0.49
N THR A 52 -10.43 1.13 -0.40
CA THR A 52 -10.49 2.56 -0.06
C THR A 52 -11.90 2.98 0.34
N LEU A 53 -12.91 2.52 -0.40
CA LEU A 53 -14.32 2.77 -0.10
C LEU A 53 -14.72 2.15 1.24
N GLU A 54 -14.30 0.91 1.51
CA GLU A 54 -14.62 0.20 2.75
C GLU A 54 -13.97 0.87 3.98
N LYS A 55 -12.70 1.29 3.88
CA LYS A 55 -12.03 2.05 4.96
C LYS A 55 -12.71 3.40 5.21
N SER A 56 -13.10 4.09 4.15
CA SER A 56 -13.82 5.37 4.24
C SER A 56 -15.19 5.18 4.89
N GLY A 57 -15.94 4.15 4.49
CA GLY A 57 -17.22 3.79 5.09
C GLY A 57 -17.12 3.52 6.58
N ARG A 58 -16.14 2.70 7.01
CA ARG A 58 -15.91 2.43 8.44
C ARG A 58 -15.52 3.66 9.24
N ALA A 59 -14.73 4.58 8.67
CA ALA A 59 -14.36 5.82 9.33
C ALA A 59 -15.59 6.74 9.52
N LEU A 60 -16.44 6.84 8.50
CA LEU A 60 -17.70 7.59 8.56
C LEU A 60 -18.67 6.97 9.58
N GLU A 61 -18.79 5.65 9.59
CA GLU A 61 -19.64 4.92 10.54
C GLU A 61 -19.20 5.18 12.00
N LYS A 62 -17.90 5.04 12.29
CA LYS A 62 -17.36 5.35 13.63
C LYS A 62 -17.61 6.80 14.02
N THR A 63 -17.39 7.73 13.09
CA THR A 63 -17.63 9.17 13.33
C THR A 63 -19.11 9.43 13.63
N GLY A 64 -20.02 8.76 12.91
CA GLY A 64 -21.46 8.84 13.14
C GLY A 64 -21.86 8.27 14.52
N GLN A 65 -21.31 7.12 14.90
CA GLN A 65 -21.53 6.52 16.22
C GLN A 65 -21.07 7.44 17.35
N GLU A 66 -19.86 8.03 17.25
CA GLU A 66 -19.34 8.96 18.24
C GLU A 66 -20.20 10.24 18.39
N LEU A 67 -20.76 10.75 17.28
CA LEU A 67 -21.70 11.87 17.32
C LEU A 67 -23.01 11.47 18.02
N GLN A 68 -23.56 10.30 17.69
CA GLN A 68 -24.79 9.80 18.29
C GLN A 68 -24.66 9.59 19.80
N ASP A 69 -23.53 9.05 20.24
CA ASP A 69 -23.23 8.85 21.66
C ASP A 69 -23.08 10.17 22.43
N LYS A 70 -22.53 11.22 21.79
CA LYS A 70 -22.46 12.57 22.36
C LYS A 70 -23.81 13.27 22.44
N LEU A 71 -24.76 12.94 21.57
CA LEU A 71 -26.10 13.52 21.56
C LEU A 71 -27.06 12.83 22.54
N ASN A 72 -26.82 11.54 22.84
CA ASN A 72 -27.61 10.75 23.79
C ASN A 72 -27.10 10.84 25.24
N LYS A 73 -26.07 11.65 25.52
CA LYS A 73 -25.45 11.85 26.83
C LYS A 73 -25.65 13.28 27.31
#